data_AF-A0A8T5SXP2-F1
#
_entry.id   AF-A0A8T5SXP2-F1
#
_cell.length_a   1.000
_cell.length_b   1.000
_cell.length_c   1.000
_cell.angle_alpha   90.00
_cell.angle_beta   90.00
_cell.angle_gamma   90.00
#
_symmetry.space_group_name_H-M   'P 1'
#
loop_
_entity.id
_entity.type
_entity.pdbx_description
1 polymer ?
#
loop_
_entity_poly.entity_id
_entity_poly.type
_entity_poly.pdbx_seq_one_letter_code
_entity_poly.pdbx_strand_id
1 'polypeptide(L)' 'ELAQAFNDFYMQCPVIQAPDNQREFRLRLVAAARQVLENLLNILGIPAPQVM' A
#
# COMPACT_ATOMS: atom_id res chain seq x y z
N GLU A 1 1.14 -13.14 -1.93
CA GLU A 1 0.26 -12.92 -0.76
C GLU A 1 0.15 -11.44 -0.36
N LEU A 2 1.24 -10.75 0.00
CA LEU A 2 1.20 -9.33 0.40
C LEU A 2 0.49 -8.41 -0.61
N ALA A 3 0.88 -8.47 -1.89
CA ALA A 3 0.29 -7.63 -2.93
C ALA A 3 -1.21 -7.88 -3.10
N GLN A 4 -1.66 -9.13 -2.95
CA GLN A 4 -3.06 -9.50 -3.07
C GLN A 4 -3.87 -9.01 -1.87
N ALA A 5 -3.35 -9.21 -0.65
CA ALA A 5 -3.97 -8.68 0.56
C ALA A 5 -4.05 -7.14 0.54
N PHE A 6 -3.03 -6.47 0.00
CA PHE A 6 -3.05 -5.01 -0.17
C PHE A 6 -4.09 -4.56 -1.20
N ASN A 7 -4.22 -5.28 -2.32
CA ASN A 7 -5.24 -5.01 -3.32
C ASN A 7 -6.66 -5.16 -2.75
N ASP A 8 -6.90 -6.24 -2.00
CA ASP A 8 -8.18 -6.49 -1.34
C ASP A 8 -8.50 -5.40 -0.32
N PHE A 9 -7.50 -4.99 0.48
CA PHE A 9 -7.62 -3.84 1.38
C PHE A 9 -7.99 -2.55 0.63
N TYR A 10 -7.34 -2.26 -0.50
CA TYR A 10 -7.61 -1.04 -1.27
C TYR A 10 -9.04 -1.02 -1.85
N MET A 11 -9.56 -2.18 -2.25
CA MET A 11 -10.93 -2.33 -2.74
C MET A 11 -11.98 -2.20 -1.64
N GLN A 12 -11.71 -2.76 -0.46
CA GLN A 12 -12.69 -2.85 0.62
C GLN A 12 -12.65 -1.66 1.60
N CYS A 13 -11.52 -0.97 1.71
CA CYS A 13 -11.29 0.10 2.68
C CYS A 13 -10.91 1.43 2.02
N PRO A 14 -11.88 2.31 1.71
CA PRO A 14 -11.60 3.62 1.13
C PRO A 14 -10.67 4.44 2.02
N VAL A 15 -9.49 4.84 1.51
CA VAL A 15 -8.49 5.55 2.32
C VAL A 15 -8.79 7.05 2.37
N ILE A 16 -9.08 7.66 1.22
CA ILE A 16 -9.26 9.11 1.09
C ILE A 16 -10.56 9.59 1.75
N GLN A 17 -11.61 8.78 1.67
CA GLN A 17 -12.96 9.12 2.16
C GLN A 17 -13.18 8.71 3.63
N ALA A 18 -12.19 8.09 4.28
CA ALA A 18 -12.32 7.67 5.67
C ALA A 18 -12.34 8.87 6.65
N PRO A 19 -13.01 8.74 7.80
CA PRO A 19 -12.92 9.71 8.90
C PRO A 19 -11.47 9.91 9.37
N ASP A 20 -11.15 11.08 9.91
CA ASP A 20 -9.76 11.52 10.15
C ASP A 20 -8.87 10.50 10.88
N ASN A 21 -9.37 9.90 11.96
CA ASN A 21 -8.63 8.90 12.73
C ASN A 21 -8.34 7.61 11.93
N GLN A 22 -9.30 7.15 11.13
CA GLN A 22 -9.15 5.97 10.30
C GLN A 22 -8.31 6.25 9.05
N ARG A 23 -8.45 7.45 8.49
CA ARG A 23 -7.69 7.90 7.33
C ARG A 23 -6.20 7.96 7.62
N GLU A 24 -5.80 8.55 8.75
CA GLU A 24 -4.38 8.62 9.12
C GLU A 24 -3.78 7.22 9.30
N PHE A 25 -4.50 6.33 9.99
CA PHE A 25 -4.09 4.94 10.15
C PHE A 25 -3.93 4.23 8.81
N ARG A 26 -4.92 4.35 7.91
CA ARG A 26 -4.91 3.72 6.59
C ARG A 26 -3.80 4.27 5.71
N LEU A 27 -3.51 5.58 5.76
CA LEU A 27 -2.39 6.20 5.04
C LEU A 27 -1.04 5.63 5.49
N ARG A 28 -0.84 5.46 6.80
CA ARG A 28 0.39 4.82 7.32
C ARG A 28 0.52 3.37 6.86
N LEU A 29 -0.60 2.63 6.81
CA LEU A 29 -0.62 1.25 6.32
C LEU A 29 -0.24 1.17 4.83
N VAL A 30 -0.80 2.07 4.00
CA VAL A 30 -0.46 2.17 2.57
C VAL A 30 1.02 2.50 2.37
N ALA A 31 1.55 3.46 3.13
CA ALA A 31 2.96 3.83 3.05
C ALA A 31 3.90 2.65 3.41
N ALA A 32 3.55 1.89 4.45
CA ALA A 32 4.31 0.70 4.83
C ALA A 32 4.25 -0.39 3.76
N ALA A 33 3.06 -0.68 3.22
CA ALA A 33 2.90 -1.66 2.14
C ALA A 33 3.70 -1.27 0.89
N ARG A 34 3.67 0.02 0.51
CA ARG A 34 4.47 0.57 -0.59
C ARG A 34 5.96 0.32 -0.37
N GLN A 35 6.48 0.64 0.81
CA GLN A 35 7.90 0.46 1.12
C GLN A 35 8.32 -1.01 1.02
N VAL A 36 7.49 -1.93 1.53
CA VAL A 36 7.80 -3.37 1.46
C VAL A 36 7.77 -3.88 0.02
N LEU A 37 6.78 -3.47 -0.77
CA LEU A 37 6.70 -3.84 -2.19
C LEU A 37 7.89 -3.29 -2.99
N GLU A 38 8.29 -2.04 -2.74
CA GLU A 38 9.46 -1.42 -3.35
C GLU A 38 10.75 -2.20 -3.01
N ASN A 39 10.94 -2.56 -1.74
CA ASN A 39 12.08 -3.36 -1.31
C ASN A 39 12.09 -4.75 -1.98
N LEU A 40 10.94 -5.42 -2.06
CA LEU A 40 10.81 -6.72 -2.71
C LEU A 40 11.15 -6.65 -4.20
N LEU A 41 10.61 -5.66 -4.91
CA LEU A 41 10.90 -5.45 -6.34
C LEU A 41 12.39 -5.15 -6.55
N ASN A 42 13.00 -4.30 -5.72
CA ASN A 42 14.42 -4.01 -5.76
C ASN A 42 15.29 -5.25 -5.56
N ILE A 43 14.94 -6.13 -4.61
CA ILE A 43 15.65 -7.40 -4.38
C ILE A 43 15.56 -8.31 -5.62
N LEU A 44 14.42 -8.29 -6.31
CA LEU A 44 14.21 -9.07 -7.54
C LEU A 44 14.83 -8.41 -8.79
N GLY A 45 15.44 -7.22 -8.66
CA GLY A 45 15.99 -6.46 -9.78
C GLY A 45 14.92 -5.87 -10.70
N ILE A 46 13.67 -5.73 -10.21
CA ILE A 46 12.54 -5.17 -10.94
C ILE A 46 12.35 -3.72 -10.50
N PRO A 47 12.33 -2.74 -11.40
CA PRO A 47 12.07 -1.35 -11.03
C PRO A 47 10.63 -1.18 -10.54
N ALA A 48 10.47 -0.61 -9.34
CA ALA A 48 9.15 -0.28 -8.82
C ALA A 48 8.57 0.95 -9.55
N PRO A 49 7.28 0.92 -9.98
CA PRO A 49 6.63 2.07 -10.58
C PRO A 49 6.48 3.20 -9.56
N GLN A 50 6.76 4.44 -9.98
CA GLN A 50 6.70 5.63 -9.11
C GLN A 50 5.29 6.17 -8.91
N VAL A 51 4.33 5.75 -9.74
CA VAL A 51 2.92 6.09 -9.62
C VAL A 51 2.18 4.86 -9.17
N MET A 52 1.55 4.94 -7.99
CA MET A 52 0.57 3.96 -7.49
C MET A 52 -0.84 4.45 -7.75
#